data_AF-A0A1H4AGP8-F1
#
_entry.id   AF-A0A1H4AGP8-F1
#
_cell.length_a   1.000
_cell.length_b   1.000
_cell.length_c   1.000
_cell.angle_alpha   90.00
_cell.angle_beta   90.00
_cell.angle_gamma   90.00
#
_symmetry.space_group_name_H-M   'P 1'
#
loop_
_entity.id
_entity.type
_entity.pdbx_description
1 polymer ?
#
loop_
_entity_poly.entity_id
_entity_poly.type
_entity_poly.pdbx_seq_one_letter_code
_entity_poly.pdbx_strand_id
1 'polypeptide(L)'
;MSQAINNVQHCTTMDDVRRHIDALDDVLVPLLVTRGGYMTQAARIKQDASQVRDEERIQAIVDRVRARTLIEGGEPDVMEAIYRSMMEAYIAHEHREFARLRQTAAHEG
;
A
#
# COMPACT_ATOMS: atom_id res chain seq x y z
N MET A 1 10.76 -4.98 -22.32
CA MET A 1 11.16 -4.84 -20.90
C MET A 1 11.25 -6.25 -20.31
N SER A 2 12.26 -6.52 -19.48
CA SER A 2 12.35 -7.80 -18.75
C SER A 2 11.36 -7.81 -17.59
N GLN A 3 10.72 -8.96 -17.31
CA GLN A 3 9.81 -9.14 -16.18
C GLN A 3 10.56 -9.06 -14.85
N ALA A 4 9.94 -8.54 -13.79
CA ALA A 4 10.58 -8.41 -12.48
C ALA A 4 11.04 -9.76 -11.90
N ILE A 5 10.32 -10.85 -12.18
CA ILE A 5 10.72 -12.20 -11.74
C ILE A 5 12.11 -12.60 -12.26
N ASN A 6 12.53 -12.07 -13.41
CA ASN A 6 13.85 -12.36 -13.99
C ASN A 6 15.00 -11.66 -13.26
N ASN A 7 14.71 -10.72 -12.34
CA ASN A 7 15.74 -10.06 -11.54
C ASN A 7 16.15 -10.89 -10.31
N VAL A 8 15.40 -11.95 -9.99
CA VAL A 8 15.69 -12.84 -8.85
C VAL A 8 17.04 -13.51 -9.04
N GLN A 9 17.91 -13.34 -8.05
CA GLN A 9 19.22 -13.99 -8.02
C GLN A 9 19.10 -15.40 -7.43
N HIS A 10 19.88 -16.33 -7.96
CA HIS A 10 19.97 -17.67 -7.40
C HIS A 10 20.55 -17.61 -5.99
N CYS A 11 19.80 -18.10 -5.01
CA CYS A 11 20.19 -18.15 -3.61
C CYS A 11 20.61 -19.57 -3.24
N THR A 12 21.70 -19.72 -2.49
CA THR A 12 22.20 -21.04 -2.04
C THR A 12 21.93 -21.29 -0.56
N THR A 13 21.69 -20.21 0.20
CA THR A 13 21.42 -20.24 1.63
C THR A 13 20.22 -19.37 1.99
N MET A 14 19.65 -19.59 3.17
CA MET A 14 18.61 -18.69 3.70
C MET A 14 19.13 -17.29 3.99
N ASP A 15 20.43 -17.14 4.25
CA ASP A 15 21.03 -15.83 4.45
C ASP A 15 21.17 -15.05 3.13
N ASP A 16 21.35 -15.74 2.00
CA ASP A 16 21.22 -15.12 0.68
C ASP A 16 19.80 -14.60 0.47
N VAL A 17 18.79 -15.42 0.77
CA VAL A 17 17.37 -15.04 0.61
C VAL A 17 17.06 -13.80 1.45
N ARG A 18 17.42 -13.82 2.75
CA ARG A 18 17.19 -12.70 3.68
C ARG A 18 17.83 -11.42 3.17
N ARG A 19 19.10 -11.45 2.75
CA ARG A 19 19.78 -10.26 2.22
C ARG A 19 19.06 -9.63 1.03
N HIS A 20 18.56 -10.45 0.10
CA HIS A 20 17.84 -9.93 -1.07
C HIS A 20 16.47 -9.38 -0.67
N ILE A 21 15.78 -10.00 0.29
CA ILE A 21 14.51 -9.48 0.83
C ILE A 21 14.74 -8.16 1.55
N ASP A 22 15.71 -8.10 2.47
CA ASP A 22 16.03 -6.89 3.23
C ASP A 22 16.36 -5.72 2.29
N ALA A 23 17.15 -5.96 1.25
CA ALA A 23 17.48 -4.96 0.24
C ALA A 23 16.25 -4.49 -0.58
N LEU A 24 15.27 -5.37 -0.81
CA LEU A 24 14.01 -4.99 -1.45
C LEU A 24 13.14 -4.19 -0.48
N ASP A 25 13.09 -4.57 0.79
CA ASP A 25 12.32 -3.89 1.83
C ASP A 25 12.84 -2.47 2.09
N ASP A 26 14.16 -2.25 2.02
CA ASP A 26 14.79 -0.93 2.07
C ASP A 26 14.29 0.00 0.94
N VAL A 27 13.84 -0.56 -0.18
CA VAL A 27 13.22 0.20 -1.29
C VAL A 27 11.70 0.29 -1.12
N LEU A 28 11.04 -0.78 -0.69
CA LEU A 28 9.59 -0.84 -0.55
C LEU A 28 9.09 0.08 0.55
N VAL A 29 9.74 0.12 1.71
CA VAL A 29 9.28 0.90 2.87
C VAL A 29 9.16 2.40 2.55
N PRO A 30 10.17 3.08 1.97
CA PRO A 30 10.03 4.49 1.57
C PRO A 30 8.90 4.74 0.56
N LEU A 31 8.70 3.81 -0.38
CA LEU A 31 7.62 3.92 -1.37
C LEU A 31 6.25 3.78 -0.71
N LEU A 32 6.11 2.85 0.23
CA LEU A 32 4.87 2.66 0.99
C LEU A 32 4.59 3.86 1.89
N VAL A 33 5.59 4.40 2.60
CA VAL A 33 5.44 5.64 3.38
C VAL A 33 4.97 6.79 2.50
N THR A 34 5.57 6.97 1.31
CA THR A 34 5.16 8.00 0.35
C THR A 34 3.72 7.78 -0.14
N ARG A 35 3.35 6.54 -0.47
CA ARG A 35 1.97 6.16 -0.84
C ARG A 35 0.99 6.49 0.29
N GLY A 36 1.34 6.17 1.53
CA GLY A 36 0.56 6.49 2.72
C GLY A 36 0.37 8.00 2.91
N GLY A 37 1.42 8.80 2.68
CA GLY A 37 1.34 10.25 2.72
C GLY A 37 0.30 10.83 1.75
N TYR A 38 0.20 10.31 0.52
CA TYR A 38 -0.87 10.70 -0.41
C TYR A 38 -2.27 10.30 0.07
N MET A 39 -2.40 9.15 0.73
CA MET A 39 -3.66 8.72 1.31
C MET A 39 -4.12 9.68 2.43
N THR A 40 -3.20 10.15 3.27
CA THR A 40 -3.51 11.20 4.27
C THR A 40 -3.96 12.51 3.62
N GLN A 41 -3.44 12.89 2.45
CA GLN A 41 -3.96 14.05 1.71
C GLN A 41 -5.41 13.82 1.25
N ALA A 42 -5.76 12.61 0.83
CA ALA A 42 -7.14 12.27 0.48
C ALA A 42 -8.09 12.49 1.68
N ALA A 43 -7.66 12.17 2.91
CA ALA A 43 -8.44 12.42 4.12
C ALA A 43 -8.69 13.92 4.39
N ARG A 44 -7.79 14.83 3.98
CA ARG A 44 -8.02 16.29 4.07
C ARG A 44 -9.02 16.79 3.05
N ILE A 45 -9.07 16.16 1.87
CA ILE A 45 -9.95 16.56 0.77
C ILE A 45 -11.37 16.03 0.99
N LYS A 46 -11.51 14.81 1.53
CA LYS A 46 -12.79 14.19 1.86
C LYS A 46 -13.52 15.02 2.93
N GLN A 47 -14.75 15.44 2.62
CA GLN A 47 -15.54 16.26 3.54
C GLN A 47 -16.31 15.42 4.57
N ASP A 48 -16.56 14.14 4.25
CA ASP A 48 -17.33 13.22 5.08
C ASP A 48 -16.56 11.91 5.35
N ALA A 49 -16.69 11.39 6.58
CA ALA A 49 -16.06 10.14 7.02
C ALA A 49 -16.56 8.90 6.25
N SER A 50 -17.77 8.94 5.68
CA SER A 50 -18.31 7.91 4.79
C SER A 50 -17.56 7.81 3.46
N GLN A 51 -16.82 8.86 3.07
CA GLN A 51 -15.98 8.86 1.86
C GLN A 51 -14.59 8.26 2.12
N VAL A 52 -14.26 7.90 3.36
CA VAL A 52 -12.94 7.33 3.72
C VAL A 52 -12.74 5.99 3.01
N ARG A 53 -13.81 5.17 2.94
CA ARG A 53 -13.81 3.90 2.21
C ARG A 53 -14.53 4.03 0.87
N ASP A 54 -13.80 3.81 -0.21
CA ASP A 54 -14.31 3.81 -1.58
C ASP A 54 -14.04 2.44 -2.20
N GLU A 55 -15.08 1.59 -2.23
CA GLU A 55 -14.99 0.21 -2.72
C GLU A 55 -14.69 0.15 -4.22
N GLU A 56 -15.23 1.08 -5.02
CA GLU A 56 -14.97 1.17 -6.45
C GLU A 56 -13.48 1.47 -6.67
N ARG A 57 -12.92 2.41 -5.91
CA ARG A 57 -11.51 2.74 -5.98
C ARG A 57 -10.62 1.58 -5.53
N ILE A 58 -10.99 0.88 -4.46
CA ILE A 58 -10.28 -0.32 -3.97
C ILE A 58 -10.23 -1.37 -5.08
N GLN A 59 -11.36 -1.67 -5.71
CA GLN A 59 -11.42 -2.67 -6.78
C GLN A 59 -10.60 -2.26 -7.99
N ALA A 60 -10.67 -0.99 -8.42
CA ALA A 60 -9.85 -0.48 -9.51
C ALA A 60 -8.33 -0.57 -9.24
N ILE A 61 -7.90 -0.41 -7.99
CA ILE A 61 -6.50 -0.63 -7.59
C ILE A 61 -6.15 -2.12 -7.68
N VAL A 62 -7.00 -3.00 -7.16
CA VAL A 62 -6.80 -4.46 -7.22
C VAL A 62 -6.68 -4.94 -8.65
N ASP A 63 -7.60 -4.57 -9.54
CA ASP A 63 -7.60 -5.00 -10.94
C ASP A 63 -6.31 -4.56 -11.65
N ARG A 64 -5.90 -3.31 -11.45
CA ARG A 64 -4.65 -2.78 -12.00
C ARG A 64 -3.43 -3.55 -11.51
N VAL A 65 -3.41 -3.88 -10.22
CA VAL A 65 -2.29 -4.59 -9.59
C VAL A 65 -2.23 -6.04 -10.05
N ARG A 66 -3.37 -6.75 -10.09
CA ARG A 66 -3.46 -8.11 -10.62
C ARG A 66 -2.93 -8.18 -12.05
N ALA A 67 -3.38 -7.27 -12.92
CA ALA A 67 -2.92 -7.18 -14.30
C ALA A 67 -1.41 -6.93 -14.39
N ARG A 68 -0.87 -6.04 -13.54
CA ARG A 68 0.58 -5.77 -13.50
C ARG A 68 1.36 -6.97 -13.00
N THR A 69 0.88 -7.67 -11.97
CA THR A 69 1.54 -8.85 -11.41
C THR A 69 1.73 -9.96 -12.44
N LEU A 70 0.71 -10.20 -13.28
CA LEU A 70 0.82 -11.15 -14.39
C LEU A 70 1.94 -10.76 -15.38
N ILE A 71 2.01 -9.48 -15.75
CA ILE A 71 3.06 -8.97 -16.66
C ILE A 71 4.45 -9.17 -16.06
N GLU A 72 4.59 -9.00 -14.75
CA GLU A 72 5.86 -9.14 -14.02
C GLU A 72 6.23 -10.58 -13.66
N GLY A 73 5.36 -11.55 -13.96
CA GLY A 73 5.59 -12.99 -13.71
C GLY A 73 5.29 -13.45 -12.29
N GLY A 74 4.44 -12.72 -11.54
CA GLY A 74 4.03 -13.07 -10.19
C GLY A 74 2.65 -13.71 -10.09
N GLU A 75 2.25 -14.05 -8.85
CA GLU A 75 0.95 -14.64 -8.51
C GLU A 75 -0.09 -13.54 -8.17
N PRO A 76 -1.15 -13.34 -8.98
CA PRO A 76 -2.09 -12.24 -8.79
C PRO A 76 -2.85 -12.28 -7.46
N ASP A 77 -3.21 -13.48 -7.00
CA ASP A 77 -4.00 -13.65 -5.77
C ASP A 77 -3.19 -13.26 -4.53
N VAL A 78 -1.88 -13.56 -4.53
CA VAL A 78 -0.96 -13.09 -3.48
C VAL A 78 -0.88 -11.57 -3.48
N MET A 79 -0.73 -10.95 -4.65
CA MET A 79 -0.61 -9.50 -4.74
C MET A 79 -1.91 -8.79 -4.36
N GLU A 80 -3.07 -9.33 -4.73
CA GLU A 80 -4.36 -8.81 -4.29
C GLU A 80 -4.48 -8.82 -2.76
N ALA A 81 -4.15 -9.93 -2.10
CA ALA A 81 -4.23 -10.04 -0.65
C ALA A 81 -3.35 -8.99 0.06
N ILE A 82 -2.14 -8.77 -0.45
CA ILE A 82 -1.22 -7.73 0.04
C ILE A 82 -1.85 -6.34 -0.13
N TYR A 83 -2.35 -6.01 -1.32
CA TYR A 83 -2.89 -4.68 -1.60
C TYR A 83 -4.18 -4.39 -0.84
N ARG A 84 -5.08 -5.37 -0.70
CA ARG A 84 -6.28 -5.22 0.14
C ARG A 84 -5.90 -4.95 1.58
N SER A 85 -5.01 -5.75 2.16
CA SER A 85 -4.54 -5.57 3.55
C SER A 85 -3.88 -4.21 3.75
N MET A 86 -3.06 -3.77 2.79
CA MET A 86 -2.45 -2.44 2.80
C MET A 86 -3.49 -1.32 2.77
N MET A 87 -4.53 -1.45 1.93
CA MET A 87 -5.61 -0.45 1.87
C MET A 87 -6.40 -0.40 3.17
N GLU A 88 -6.75 -1.54 3.77
CA GLU A 88 -7.40 -1.59 5.08
C GLU A 88 -6.55 -0.92 6.17
N ALA A 89 -5.24 -1.15 6.16
CA ALA A 89 -4.32 -0.51 7.11
C ALA A 89 -4.31 1.02 6.97
N TYR A 90 -4.30 1.53 5.73
CA TYR A 90 -4.37 2.98 5.48
C TYR A 90 -5.72 3.58 5.83
N ILE A 91 -6.82 2.91 5.49
CA ILE A 91 -8.18 3.35 5.87
C ILE A 91 -8.29 3.44 7.40
N ALA A 92 -7.81 2.43 8.13
CA ALA A 92 -7.79 2.46 9.59
C ALA A 92 -6.91 3.58 10.14
N HIS A 93 -5.77 3.86 9.51
CA HIS A 93 -4.92 4.99 9.87
C HIS A 93 -5.61 6.35 9.61
N GLU A 94 -6.25 6.52 8.45
CA GLU A 94 -7.01 7.72 8.08
C GLU A 94 -8.13 8.01 9.09
N HIS A 95 -8.90 6.99 9.50
CA HIS A 95 -9.94 7.16 10.51
C HIS A 95 -9.38 7.72 11.84
N ARG A 96 -8.22 7.23 12.28
CA ARG A 96 -7.57 7.74 13.50
C ARG A 96 -7.10 9.18 13.33
N GLU A 97 -6.50 9.51 12.19
CA GLU A 97 -6.00 10.86 11.93
C GLU A 97 -7.15 11.88 11.79
N PHE A 98 -8.23 11.51 11.10
CA PHE A 98 -9.43 12.34 10.97
C PHE A 98 -10.05 12.65 12.35
N ALA A 99 -10.17 11.65 13.23
CA ALA A 99 -10.66 11.83 14.59
C ALA A 99 -9.75 12.79 15.39
N ARG A 100 -8.42 12.65 15.28
CA ARG A 100 -7.44 13.52 15.93
C ARG A 100 -7.58 14.97 15.48
N LEU A 101 -7.67 15.23 14.18
CA LEU A 101 -7.78 16.59 13.63
C LEU A 101 -9.08 17.29 14.08
N ARG A 102 -10.20 16.57 14.16
CA ARG A 102 -11.47 17.14 14.64
C ARG A 102 -11.49 17.39 16.15
N GLN A 103 -10.79 16.59 16.95
CA GLN A 103 -10.61 16.87 18.38
C GLN A 103 -9.79 18.13 18.60
N THR A 104 -8.70 18.33 17.86
CA THR A 104 -7.88 19.55 17.95
C THR A 104 -8.68 20.79 17.54
N ALA A 105 -9.43 20.73 16.43
CA ALA A 105 -10.27 21.84 15.99
C ALA A 105 -11.36 22.24 17.00
N ALA A 106 -11.84 21.29 17.83
CA ALA A 106 -12.84 21.55 18.87
C ALA A 106 -12.26 22.10 20.18
N HIS A 107 -10.94 22.01 20.40
CA HIS A 107 -10.26 22.55 21.59
C HIS A 107 -9.64 23.94 21.35
N GLU A 108 -9.49 24.35 20.09
CA GLU A 108 -8.92 25.65 19.69
C GLU A 108 -10.00 26.69 19.31
N GLY A 109 -11.29 26.36 19.40
CA GLY A 109 -12.43 27.26 19.19
C GLY A 109 -13.21 27.47 20.48
#